data_AF-A0A7W3Z3R9-F1
#
_entry.id   AF-A0A7W3Z3R9-F1
#
_cell.length_a   1.000
_cell.length_b   1.000
_cell.length_c   1.000
_cell.angle_alpha   90.00
_cell.angle_beta   90.00
_cell.angle_gamma   90.00
#
_symmetry.space_group_name_H-M   'P 1'
#
loop_
_entity.id
_entity.type
_entity.pdbx_description
1 polymer ?
#
loop_
_entity_poly.entity_id
_entity_poly.type
_entity_poly.pdbx_seq_one_letter_code
_entity_poly.pdbx_strand_id
1 'polypeptide(L)'
;MKKIYSNRVLFLSLIGASSAVNAQSSNESFVNQGQISVASGGVVSTLYDFDNQAGAKLSNDGTVYYYRDFNNDGYYSFTTNRKTGKAVFTRYAGEGELGAQLISGSEMSEFHDVELNNATKKKAFDLKNNMEVYGTVDFQDGIIKVDPTVLPGEKLSQGMLSFQQGAKAINVKDASHAEGLVEKIGNESFQYPKGDQEKYRYARISAPELKTDGFVGEYRTEDAAFFKARPTIAGVIKELNTSEYWLIDRGNETKSDILLTLSWDERTTLPAMLVDPENELHIARWDAQQQLWVDEGGVVDMSSKEITTVSAVKGYGFFTLATVKKDWI
;
A
#
# COMPACT_ATOMS: atom_id res chain seq x y z
N MET A 1 -18.11 -76.14 -64.84
CA MET A 1 -18.68 -75.94 -63.49
C MET A 1 -18.53 -74.47 -63.11
N LYS A 2 -19.64 -73.72 -63.08
CA LYS A 2 -19.70 -72.32 -62.67
C LYS A 2 -19.30 -72.19 -61.19
N LYS A 3 -18.27 -71.40 -60.88
CA LYS A 3 -17.99 -70.93 -59.51
C LYS A 3 -18.34 -69.44 -59.43
N ILE A 4 -19.34 -69.16 -58.61
CA ILE A 4 -19.78 -67.84 -58.19
C ILE A 4 -18.74 -67.34 -57.17
N TYR A 5 -18.14 -66.18 -57.42
CA TYR A 5 -17.33 -65.49 -56.41
C TYR A 5 -18.09 -64.26 -55.92
N SER A 6 -18.30 -64.24 -54.60
CA SER A 6 -18.97 -63.20 -53.83
C SER A 6 -18.05 -61.98 -53.69
N ASN A 7 -18.49 -60.83 -54.20
CA ASN A 7 -17.83 -59.54 -53.97
C ASN A 7 -18.14 -59.07 -52.55
N ARG A 8 -17.16 -59.18 -51.65
CA ARG A 8 -17.15 -58.43 -50.38
C ARG A 8 -16.48 -57.08 -50.63
N VAL A 9 -17.27 -56.02 -50.65
CA VAL A 9 -16.79 -54.64 -50.65
C VAL A 9 -16.29 -54.33 -49.23
N LEU A 10 -14.98 -54.12 -49.08
CA LEU A 10 -14.36 -53.65 -47.84
C LEU A 10 -14.36 -52.11 -47.86
N PHE A 11 -15.18 -51.48 -47.02
CA PHE A 11 -15.09 -50.04 -46.76
C PHE A 11 -13.89 -49.79 -45.84
N LEU A 12 -12.82 -49.19 -46.36
CA LEU A 12 -11.77 -48.58 -45.52
C LEU A 12 -12.25 -47.20 -45.07
N SER A 13 -12.59 -47.06 -43.79
CA SER A 13 -12.71 -45.76 -43.14
C SER A 13 -11.30 -45.25 -42.78
N LEU A 14 -10.82 -44.24 -43.50
CA LEU A 14 -9.71 -43.41 -43.02
C LEU A 14 -10.22 -42.55 -41.86
N ILE A 15 -9.93 -42.96 -40.63
CA ILE A 15 -10.04 -42.08 -39.46
C ILE A 15 -8.78 -41.21 -39.47
N GLY A 16 -8.88 -40.01 -40.03
CA GLY A 16 -7.85 -38.99 -39.87
C GLY A 16 -7.82 -38.57 -38.40
N ALA A 17 -6.80 -39.01 -37.67
CA ALA A 17 -6.51 -38.48 -36.35
C ALA A 17 -5.94 -37.07 -36.54
N SER A 18 -6.80 -36.05 -36.47
CA SER A 18 -6.38 -34.69 -36.24
C SER A 18 -5.90 -34.59 -34.79
N SER A 19 -4.59 -34.67 -34.57
CA SER A 19 -3.99 -34.23 -33.32
C SER A 19 -4.14 -32.72 -33.23
N ALA A 20 -5.18 -32.27 -32.51
CA ALA A 20 -5.22 -30.91 -32.01
C ALA A 20 -4.06 -30.77 -31.02
N VAL A 21 -2.99 -30.10 -31.45
CA VAL A 21 -1.95 -29.63 -30.54
C VAL A 21 -2.60 -28.53 -29.72
N ASN A 22 -3.08 -28.88 -28.52
CA ASN A 22 -3.38 -27.87 -27.52
C ASN A 22 -2.04 -27.22 -27.17
N ALA A 23 -1.78 -26.03 -27.68
CA ALA A 23 -0.75 -25.18 -27.14
C ALA A 23 -1.17 -24.82 -25.70
N GLN A 24 -0.70 -25.60 -24.72
CA GLN A 24 -0.70 -25.15 -23.33
C GLN A 24 0.29 -23.99 -23.29
N SER A 25 -0.21 -22.76 -23.20
CA SER A 25 0.59 -21.65 -22.67
C SER A 25 0.83 -21.99 -21.21
N SER A 26 1.95 -22.62 -20.89
CA SER A 26 2.43 -22.62 -19.51
C SER A 26 2.76 -21.17 -19.15
N ASN A 27 2.09 -20.60 -18.15
CA ASN A 27 2.63 -19.42 -17.49
C ASN A 27 3.99 -19.84 -16.94
N GLU A 28 5.06 -19.36 -17.55
CA GLU A 28 6.42 -19.63 -17.10
C GLU A 28 6.64 -18.88 -15.79
N SER A 29 7.11 -19.58 -14.75
CA SER A 29 7.39 -19.02 -13.43
C SER A 29 8.81 -19.35 -12.99
N PHE A 30 9.44 -18.42 -12.28
CA PHE A 30 10.68 -18.67 -11.54
C PHE A 30 10.29 -19.18 -10.15
N VAL A 31 10.42 -20.49 -9.95
CA VAL A 31 9.98 -21.16 -8.71
C VAL A 31 11.19 -21.45 -7.81
N ASN A 32 11.15 -20.94 -6.57
CA ASN A 32 12.06 -21.36 -5.51
C ASN A 32 11.39 -22.42 -4.63
N GLN A 33 12.01 -23.62 -4.58
CA GLN A 33 11.61 -24.73 -3.70
C GLN A 33 12.69 -25.04 -2.64
N GLY A 34 13.79 -24.30 -2.64
CA GLY A 34 14.96 -24.56 -1.82
C GLY A 34 15.44 -23.29 -1.15
N GLN A 35 16.72 -22.98 -1.33
CA GLN A 35 17.33 -21.78 -0.76
C GLN A 35 18.01 -20.96 -1.85
N ILE A 36 17.64 -19.68 -1.92
CA ILE A 36 18.31 -18.66 -2.72
C ILE A 36 18.97 -17.66 -1.77
N SER A 37 20.22 -17.33 -2.02
CA SER A 37 20.92 -16.24 -1.36
C SER A 37 21.52 -15.32 -2.40
N VAL A 38 21.12 -14.05 -2.36
CA VAL A 38 21.68 -13.00 -3.21
C VAL A 38 22.63 -12.19 -2.35
N ALA A 39 23.93 -12.42 -2.51
CA ALA A 39 24.95 -11.74 -1.73
C ALA A 39 25.04 -10.24 -2.08
N SER A 40 25.71 -9.45 -1.24
CA SER A 40 25.96 -8.03 -1.50
C SER A 40 26.68 -7.84 -2.85
N GLY A 41 26.18 -6.91 -3.67
CA GLY A 41 26.63 -6.69 -5.05
C GLY A 41 26.15 -7.72 -6.07
N GLY A 42 25.53 -8.82 -5.63
CA GLY A 42 24.88 -9.79 -6.51
C GLY A 42 23.60 -9.21 -7.12
N VAL A 43 23.29 -9.65 -8.34
CA VAL A 43 22.09 -9.25 -9.07
C VAL A 43 21.36 -10.49 -9.57
N VAL A 44 20.06 -10.56 -9.28
CA VAL A 44 19.15 -11.55 -9.85
C VAL A 44 18.00 -10.82 -10.52
N SER A 45 17.48 -11.36 -11.61
CA SER A 45 16.30 -10.83 -12.28
C SER A 45 15.46 -11.97 -12.85
N THR A 46 14.15 -11.83 -12.78
CA THR A 46 13.21 -12.74 -13.45
C THR A 46 12.24 -11.95 -14.32
N LEU A 47 12.10 -12.39 -15.58
CA LEU A 47 11.06 -11.91 -16.51
C LEU A 47 9.75 -12.71 -16.38
N TYR A 48 9.73 -13.68 -15.48
CA TYR A 48 8.63 -14.57 -15.15
C TYR A 48 8.07 -14.23 -13.77
N ASP A 49 6.84 -14.70 -13.50
CA ASP A 49 6.26 -14.65 -12.16
C ASP A 49 7.22 -15.32 -11.16
N PHE A 50 7.50 -14.66 -10.06
CA PHE A 50 8.33 -15.20 -9.00
C PHE A 50 7.46 -15.94 -7.98
N ASP A 51 7.80 -17.19 -7.67
CA ASP A 51 7.08 -18.00 -6.69
C ASP A 51 8.05 -18.58 -5.64
N ASN A 52 8.08 -17.99 -4.45
CA ASN A 52 8.78 -18.55 -3.29
C ASN A 52 7.83 -19.45 -2.50
N GLN A 53 7.91 -20.75 -2.74
CA GLN A 53 6.93 -21.71 -2.22
C GLN A 53 7.08 -21.93 -0.71
N ALA A 54 6.03 -22.49 -0.11
CA ALA A 54 6.04 -22.90 1.28
C ALA A 54 7.26 -23.77 1.63
N GLY A 55 7.98 -23.39 2.69
CA GLY A 55 9.22 -24.04 3.14
C GLY A 55 10.48 -23.60 2.41
N ALA A 56 10.38 -22.89 1.28
CA ALA A 56 11.52 -22.30 0.59
C ALA A 56 12.03 -21.04 1.31
N LYS A 57 13.27 -20.66 1.03
CA LYS A 57 13.95 -19.52 1.64
C LYS A 57 14.62 -18.65 0.58
N LEU A 58 14.41 -17.34 0.66
CA LEU A 58 15.17 -16.36 -0.08
C LEU A 58 15.78 -15.33 0.90
N SER A 59 17.09 -15.15 0.83
CA SER A 59 17.80 -14.08 1.53
C SER A 59 18.39 -13.09 0.53
N ASN A 60 17.91 -11.85 0.52
CA ASN A 60 18.31 -10.82 -0.43
C ASN A 60 19.14 -9.72 0.22
N ASP A 61 20.46 -9.76 -0.02
CA ASP A 61 21.36 -8.69 0.36
C ASP A 61 22.00 -7.96 -0.83
N GLY A 62 21.61 -8.33 -2.05
CA GLY A 62 22.04 -7.70 -3.30
C GLY A 62 20.88 -6.94 -3.93
N THR A 63 20.68 -7.11 -5.24
CA THR A 63 19.52 -6.53 -5.94
C THR A 63 18.75 -7.62 -6.68
N VAL A 64 17.42 -7.67 -6.47
CA VAL A 64 16.53 -8.57 -7.20
C VAL A 64 15.50 -7.76 -7.97
N TYR A 65 15.40 -8.01 -9.28
CA TYR A 65 14.40 -7.39 -10.15
C TYR A 65 13.24 -8.37 -10.41
N TYR A 66 12.04 -7.94 -10.04
CA TYR A 66 10.78 -8.63 -10.32
C TYR A 66 10.05 -7.88 -11.43
N TYR A 67 10.09 -8.44 -12.65
CA TYR A 67 9.45 -7.83 -13.82
C TYR A 67 7.97 -8.19 -13.99
N ARG A 68 7.50 -9.19 -13.22
CA ARG A 68 6.16 -9.76 -13.24
C ARG A 68 5.60 -9.89 -11.82
N ASP A 69 4.62 -10.76 -11.62
CA ASP A 69 3.98 -10.93 -10.33
C ASP A 69 4.95 -11.61 -9.33
N PHE A 70 4.76 -11.32 -8.05
CA PHE A 70 5.58 -11.82 -6.96
C PHE A 70 4.68 -12.57 -5.99
N ASN A 71 5.06 -13.82 -5.67
CA ASN A 71 4.41 -14.62 -4.65
C ASN A 71 5.42 -15.07 -3.58
N ASN A 72 5.08 -14.89 -2.30
CA ASN A 72 5.85 -15.39 -1.17
C ASN A 72 5.01 -16.18 -0.16
N ASP A 73 5.09 -17.50 -0.25
CA ASP A 73 4.53 -18.44 0.74
C ASP A 73 5.63 -19.05 1.64
N GLY A 74 6.89 -18.67 1.43
CA GLY A 74 8.04 -19.11 2.18
C GLY A 74 8.70 -18.00 3.01
N TYR A 75 9.95 -18.23 3.43
CA TYR A 75 10.73 -17.22 4.13
C TYR A 75 11.39 -16.27 3.12
N TYR A 76 11.13 -14.97 3.24
CA TYR A 76 11.78 -13.91 2.48
C TYR A 76 12.33 -12.87 3.43
N SER A 77 13.66 -12.70 3.45
CA SER A 77 14.29 -11.71 4.32
C SER A 77 15.66 -11.28 3.77
N PHE A 78 16.43 -10.55 4.57
CA PHE A 78 17.79 -10.12 4.34
C PHE A 78 18.59 -10.32 5.62
N THR A 79 19.92 -10.24 5.54
CA THR A 79 20.74 -10.39 6.74
C THR A 79 20.56 -9.19 7.65
N THR A 80 20.29 -9.44 8.94
CA THR A 80 20.15 -8.38 9.95
C THR A 80 21.30 -7.36 9.91
N ASN A 81 20.97 -6.07 9.98
CA ASN A 81 21.89 -4.92 9.88
C ASN A 81 22.56 -4.72 8.52
N ARG A 82 22.32 -5.58 7.52
CA ARG A 82 22.79 -5.37 6.15
C ARG A 82 21.89 -4.35 5.46
N LYS A 83 22.51 -3.35 4.82
CA LYS A 83 21.81 -2.23 4.16
C LYS A 83 21.90 -2.23 2.64
N THR A 84 22.24 -3.39 2.06
CA THR A 84 22.52 -3.51 0.62
C THR A 84 21.43 -4.22 -0.15
N GLY A 85 20.49 -4.88 0.55
CA GLY A 85 19.37 -5.58 -0.05
C GLY A 85 18.39 -4.61 -0.71
N LYS A 86 18.09 -4.84 -1.98
CA LYS A 86 17.12 -4.07 -2.76
C LYS A 86 16.22 -5.00 -3.55
N ALA A 87 14.92 -4.84 -3.43
CA ALA A 87 13.93 -5.43 -4.34
C ALA A 87 13.39 -4.35 -5.28
N VAL A 88 13.40 -4.62 -6.58
CA VAL A 88 12.88 -3.70 -7.61
C VAL A 88 11.65 -4.33 -8.24
N PHE A 89 10.49 -3.75 -7.98
CA PHE A 89 9.24 -4.11 -8.64
C PHE A 89 9.01 -3.14 -9.78
N THR A 90 9.15 -3.63 -11.00
CA THR A 90 8.97 -2.83 -12.21
C THR A 90 8.35 -3.67 -13.31
N ARG A 91 7.66 -3.09 -14.28
CA ARG A 91 7.15 -3.84 -15.43
C ARG A 91 8.14 -3.79 -16.59
N TYR A 92 8.39 -4.94 -17.20
CA TYR A 92 9.17 -5.01 -18.43
C TYR A 92 8.38 -4.41 -19.61
N ALA A 93 8.91 -3.36 -20.22
CA ALA A 93 8.24 -2.64 -21.31
C ALA A 93 8.35 -3.32 -22.69
N GLY A 94 9.18 -4.35 -22.84
CA GLY A 94 9.58 -4.88 -24.15
C GLY A 94 8.55 -5.74 -24.90
N GLU A 95 7.41 -6.11 -24.28
CA GLU A 95 6.45 -7.06 -24.86
C GLU A 95 4.99 -6.56 -24.87
N GLY A 96 4.74 -5.28 -24.59
CA GLY A 96 3.39 -4.71 -24.65
C GLY A 96 2.48 -5.09 -23.46
N GLU A 97 3.01 -5.81 -22.48
CA GLU A 97 2.31 -6.09 -21.22
C GLU A 97 2.45 -4.92 -20.24
N LEU A 98 1.56 -3.95 -20.41
CA LEU A 98 1.30 -2.90 -19.43
C LEU A 98 0.23 -3.41 -18.46
N GLY A 99 0.48 -3.35 -17.16
CA GLY A 99 -0.48 -3.80 -16.17
C GLY A 99 0.03 -3.77 -14.73
N ALA A 100 -0.91 -3.90 -13.80
CA ALA A 100 -0.61 -3.98 -12.38
C ALA A 100 0.26 -5.22 -12.09
N GLN A 101 1.27 -5.10 -11.24
CA GLN A 101 1.96 -6.27 -10.65
C GLN A 101 1.18 -6.73 -9.42
N LEU A 102 0.86 -8.03 -9.37
CA LEU A 102 0.36 -8.64 -8.15
C LEU A 102 1.55 -8.95 -7.23
N ILE A 103 1.48 -8.49 -5.98
CA ILE A 103 2.43 -8.83 -4.92
C ILE A 103 1.63 -9.63 -3.88
N SER A 104 1.72 -10.95 -3.93
CA SER A 104 0.93 -11.89 -3.13
C SER A 104 1.79 -12.76 -2.22
N GLY A 105 1.13 -13.52 -1.35
CA GLY A 105 1.75 -14.58 -0.57
C GLY A 105 1.15 -14.72 0.82
N SER A 106 1.22 -15.92 1.38
CA SER A 106 0.71 -16.21 2.73
C SER A 106 1.67 -15.86 3.85
N GLU A 107 2.95 -15.65 3.54
CA GLU A 107 4.00 -15.35 4.52
C GLU A 107 4.53 -13.93 4.34
N MET A 108 4.89 -13.29 5.45
CA MET A 108 5.45 -11.95 5.46
C MET A 108 6.78 -11.88 4.67
N SER A 109 6.96 -10.79 3.93
CA SER A 109 8.18 -10.52 3.17
C SER A 109 8.95 -9.35 3.78
N GLU A 110 10.15 -9.62 4.30
CA GLU A 110 11.03 -8.60 4.87
C GLU A 110 12.02 -8.07 3.81
N PHE A 111 12.00 -6.76 3.60
CA PHE A 111 12.87 -6.06 2.66
C PHE A 111 13.73 -5.03 3.39
N HIS A 112 14.97 -4.85 2.94
CA HIS A 112 15.73 -3.66 3.31
C HIS A 112 15.25 -2.47 2.47
N ASP A 113 15.63 -2.36 1.20
CA ASP A 113 15.11 -1.34 0.28
C ASP A 113 14.13 -1.94 -0.76
N VAL A 114 13.12 -1.15 -1.12
CA VAL A 114 12.13 -1.46 -2.16
C VAL A 114 12.07 -0.30 -3.15
N GLU A 115 12.10 -0.60 -4.44
CA GLU A 115 11.79 0.35 -5.50
C GLU A 115 10.49 -0.06 -6.20
N LEU A 116 9.54 0.87 -6.29
CA LEU A 116 8.26 0.72 -6.97
C LEU A 116 8.28 1.59 -8.23
N ASN A 117 8.38 0.96 -9.39
CA ASN A 117 8.49 1.64 -10.68
C ASN A 117 7.62 0.97 -11.76
N ASN A 118 6.32 1.26 -11.75
CA ASN A 118 5.39 0.78 -12.76
C ASN A 118 4.41 1.89 -13.16
N ALA A 119 4.49 2.34 -14.41
CA ALA A 119 3.71 3.46 -14.93
C ALA A 119 2.20 3.20 -15.10
N THR A 120 1.73 1.99 -14.78
CA THR A 120 0.30 1.63 -14.84
C THR A 120 -0.51 2.55 -13.93
N LYS A 121 -1.44 3.30 -14.53
CA LYS A 121 -2.25 4.29 -13.82
C LYS A 121 -3.22 3.64 -12.84
N LYS A 122 -3.57 4.37 -11.78
CA LYS A 122 -4.55 4.01 -10.73
C LYS A 122 -4.21 2.79 -9.88
N LYS A 123 -3.67 1.72 -10.44
CA LYS A 123 -3.22 0.52 -9.72
C LYS A 123 -2.03 -0.09 -10.45
N ALA A 124 -0.84 0.31 -10.03
CA ALA A 124 0.42 -0.24 -10.53
C ALA A 124 0.84 -1.49 -9.77
N PHE A 125 0.52 -1.55 -8.48
CA PHE A 125 0.79 -2.68 -7.62
C PHE A 125 -0.49 -3.05 -6.87
N ASP A 126 -0.86 -4.32 -6.91
CA ASP A 126 -1.94 -4.90 -6.12
C ASP A 126 -1.30 -5.68 -4.96
N LEU A 127 -1.23 -5.05 -3.79
CA LEU A 127 -0.55 -5.59 -2.63
C LEU A 127 -1.49 -6.48 -1.82
N LYS A 128 -1.25 -7.78 -1.93
CA LYS A 128 -1.89 -8.89 -1.22
C LYS A 128 -0.83 -9.78 -0.54
N ASN A 129 0.16 -9.11 0.04
CA ASN A 129 1.13 -9.67 0.96
C ASN A 129 1.51 -8.62 2.02
N ASN A 130 1.99 -9.05 3.18
CA ASN A 130 2.54 -8.13 4.19
C ASN A 130 4.02 -7.86 3.89
N MET A 131 4.33 -6.65 3.43
CA MET A 131 5.68 -6.16 3.17
C MET A 131 6.19 -5.36 4.36
N GLU A 132 7.26 -5.84 4.99
CA GLU A 132 7.98 -5.11 6.02
C GLU A 132 9.27 -4.51 5.46
N VAL A 133 9.40 -3.19 5.55
CA VAL A 133 10.54 -2.46 4.98
C VAL A 133 11.35 -1.82 6.08
N TYR A 134 12.64 -2.13 6.13
CA TYR A 134 13.58 -1.62 7.15
C TYR A 134 14.46 -0.46 6.66
N GLY A 135 14.50 -0.23 5.35
CA GLY A 135 15.24 0.84 4.68
C GLY A 135 14.29 1.80 3.96
N THR A 136 14.42 1.92 2.65
CA THR A 136 13.70 2.91 1.85
C THR A 136 12.67 2.24 0.95
N VAL A 137 11.45 2.77 0.91
CA VAL A 137 10.53 2.56 -0.22
C VAL A 137 10.62 3.76 -1.15
N ASP A 138 11.06 3.52 -2.37
CA ASP A 138 11.18 4.53 -3.42
C ASP A 138 9.98 4.45 -4.38
N PHE A 139 9.10 5.45 -4.33
CA PHE A 139 7.89 5.55 -5.14
C PHE A 139 8.19 6.23 -6.49
N GLN A 140 8.99 5.59 -7.34
CA GLN A 140 9.41 6.18 -8.63
C GLN A 140 8.22 6.44 -9.57
N ASP A 141 7.36 5.44 -9.76
CA ASP A 141 6.12 5.57 -10.53
C ASP A 141 5.10 4.49 -10.12
N GLY A 142 3.82 4.84 -10.18
CA GLY A 142 2.72 3.92 -9.93
C GLY A 142 2.16 3.94 -8.51
N ILE A 143 0.88 3.62 -8.41
CA ILE A 143 0.14 3.55 -7.15
C ILE A 143 0.10 2.11 -6.65
N ILE A 144 0.48 1.90 -5.39
CA ILE A 144 0.33 0.62 -4.69
C ILE A 144 -0.98 0.59 -3.91
N LYS A 145 -1.89 -0.30 -4.30
CA LYS A 145 -3.17 -0.54 -3.63
C LYS A 145 -2.97 -1.63 -2.60
N VAL A 146 -3.16 -1.30 -1.33
CA VAL A 146 -3.04 -2.23 -0.20
C VAL A 146 -4.42 -2.81 0.12
N ASP A 147 -4.52 -4.13 0.23
CA ASP A 147 -5.73 -4.82 0.71
C ASP A 147 -5.59 -5.18 2.20
N PRO A 148 -5.99 -4.31 3.13
CA PRO A 148 -5.82 -4.56 4.57
C PRO A 148 -6.77 -5.61 5.15
N THR A 149 -7.59 -6.27 4.32
CA THR A 149 -8.62 -7.20 4.80
C THR A 149 -7.99 -8.38 5.53
N VAL A 150 -8.40 -8.62 6.78
CA VAL A 150 -8.06 -9.84 7.53
C VAL A 150 -9.16 -10.87 7.32
N LEU A 151 -8.82 -12.00 6.69
CA LEU A 151 -9.80 -13.08 6.45
C LEU A 151 -10.07 -13.87 7.75
N PRO A 152 -11.28 -14.44 7.93
CA PRO A 152 -11.60 -15.23 9.11
C PRO A 152 -10.63 -16.40 9.30
N GLY A 153 -9.99 -16.46 10.47
CA GLY A 153 -9.02 -17.52 10.81
C GLY A 153 -7.57 -17.18 10.50
N GLU A 154 -7.32 -16.10 9.75
CA GLU A 154 -5.96 -15.63 9.42
C GLU A 154 -5.43 -14.66 10.48
N LYS A 155 -4.12 -14.72 10.72
CA LYS A 155 -3.43 -13.81 11.64
C LYS A 155 -2.92 -12.53 10.96
N LEU A 156 -2.68 -12.61 9.66
CA LEU A 156 -2.18 -11.51 8.85
C LEU A 156 -3.32 -10.95 8.00
N SER A 157 -3.27 -9.66 7.72
CA SER A 157 -4.03 -9.05 6.62
C SER A 157 -3.64 -9.69 5.30
N GLN A 158 -4.51 -9.60 4.31
CA GLN A 158 -4.15 -9.94 2.94
C GLN A 158 -2.98 -9.10 2.47
N GLY A 159 -2.91 -7.82 2.80
CA GLY A 159 -1.77 -6.97 2.49
C GLY A 159 -1.57 -5.83 3.49
N MET A 160 -0.31 -5.50 3.71
CA MET A 160 0.13 -4.36 4.53
C MET A 160 1.46 -3.86 4.00
N LEU A 161 1.64 -2.54 3.98
CA LEU A 161 2.94 -1.93 3.77
C LEU A 161 3.41 -1.32 5.10
N SER A 162 4.34 -1.99 5.77
CA SER A 162 4.86 -1.60 7.09
C SER A 162 6.27 -1.03 6.97
N PHE A 163 6.45 0.18 7.50
CA PHE A 163 7.74 0.84 7.62
C PHE A 163 8.28 0.61 9.03
N GLN A 164 9.38 -0.12 9.15
CA GLN A 164 10.01 -0.43 10.43
C GLN A 164 10.86 0.74 10.94
N GLN A 165 11.55 0.54 12.06
CA GLN A 165 12.48 1.51 12.62
C GLN A 165 13.54 1.92 11.58
N GLY A 166 13.70 3.23 11.38
CA GLY A 166 14.64 3.81 10.42
C GLY A 166 14.14 3.84 8.97
N ALA A 167 12.99 3.23 8.70
CA ALA A 167 12.47 3.15 7.35
C ALA A 167 11.81 4.45 6.90
N LYS A 168 11.88 4.74 5.59
CA LYS A 168 11.36 5.99 5.00
C LYS A 168 10.77 5.77 3.61
N ALA A 169 9.83 6.64 3.23
CA ALA A 169 9.34 6.75 1.87
C ALA A 169 9.99 7.95 1.16
N ILE A 170 10.34 7.80 -0.11
CA ILE A 170 10.87 8.88 -0.95
C ILE A 170 10.17 8.93 -2.31
N ASN A 171 10.31 10.06 -3.00
CA ASN A 171 9.77 10.31 -4.36
C ASN A 171 8.24 10.16 -4.49
N VAL A 172 7.52 10.28 -3.37
CA VAL A 172 6.06 10.20 -3.32
C VAL A 172 5.43 11.41 -4.04
N LYS A 173 4.42 11.17 -4.86
CA LYS A 173 3.68 12.18 -5.64
C LYS A 173 2.30 11.66 -6.00
N ASP A 174 1.49 12.50 -6.63
CA ASP A 174 0.16 12.14 -7.15
C ASP A 174 0.17 10.88 -8.03
N ALA A 175 1.19 10.74 -8.88
CA ALA A 175 1.35 9.57 -9.74
C ALA A 175 1.91 8.32 -9.02
N SER A 176 2.47 8.47 -7.83
CA SER A 176 3.10 7.37 -7.09
C SER A 176 3.02 7.54 -5.57
N HIS A 177 2.09 6.80 -4.97
CA HIS A 177 1.83 6.73 -3.54
C HIS A 177 1.14 5.41 -3.21
N ALA A 178 0.93 5.16 -1.92
CA ALA A 178 0.13 4.05 -1.43
C ALA A 178 -1.31 4.46 -1.19
N GLU A 179 -2.24 3.57 -1.51
CA GLU A 179 -3.68 3.69 -1.24
C GLU A 179 -4.12 2.50 -0.36
N GLY A 180 -4.93 2.73 0.68
CA GLY A 180 -5.30 1.73 1.71
C GLY A 180 -4.65 2.04 3.07
N LEU A 181 -4.32 1.05 3.90
CA LEU A 181 -3.54 1.24 5.14
C LEU A 181 -2.01 1.22 4.89
N VAL A 182 -1.23 1.98 5.65
CA VAL A 182 0.24 1.87 5.79
C VAL A 182 0.53 1.91 7.28
N GLU A 183 1.47 1.09 7.73
CA GLU A 183 1.90 1.05 9.11
C GLU A 183 3.29 1.67 9.26
N LYS A 184 3.51 2.40 10.36
CA LYS A 184 4.83 2.81 10.84
C LYS A 184 5.06 2.19 12.21
N ILE A 185 6.13 1.42 12.35
CA ILE A 185 6.63 0.92 13.63
C ILE A 185 7.97 1.59 13.92
N GLY A 186 8.11 2.24 15.06
CA GLY A 186 9.37 2.88 15.48
C GLY A 186 9.18 4.26 16.08
N ASN A 187 10.28 4.83 16.57
CA ASN A 187 10.29 6.09 17.33
C ASN A 187 10.80 7.30 16.54
N GLU A 188 10.53 7.33 15.24
CA GLU A 188 10.86 8.45 14.36
C GLU A 188 9.60 9.14 13.86
N SER A 189 9.70 10.44 13.59
CA SER A 189 8.66 11.15 12.84
C SER A 189 8.49 10.49 11.47
N PHE A 190 7.26 10.35 11.01
CA PHE A 190 6.99 9.65 9.77
C PHE A 190 5.90 10.35 8.97
N GLN A 191 6.21 10.64 7.70
CA GLN A 191 5.25 11.15 6.73
C GLN A 191 4.73 9.99 5.90
N TYR A 192 3.43 9.74 6.00
CA TYR A 192 2.81 8.63 5.31
C TYR A 192 2.83 8.87 3.79
N PRO A 193 3.25 7.88 2.98
CA PRO A 193 3.21 7.97 1.52
C PRO A 193 1.79 7.71 1.00
N LYS A 194 0.78 8.41 1.54
CA LYS A 194 -0.64 8.12 1.34
C LYS A 194 -1.34 9.08 0.41
N GLY A 195 -2.23 8.53 -0.41
CA GLY A 195 -3.13 9.27 -1.27
C GLY A 195 -4.40 8.46 -1.53
N ASP A 196 -5.27 9.02 -2.36
CA ASP A 196 -6.50 8.40 -2.86
C ASP A 196 -6.92 9.14 -4.13
N GLN A 197 -7.58 8.45 -5.06
CA GLN A 197 -8.03 9.02 -6.35
C GLN A 197 -6.91 9.77 -7.10
N GLU A 198 -5.69 9.21 -7.15
CA GLU A 198 -4.52 9.81 -7.82
C GLU A 198 -4.07 11.15 -7.19
N LYS A 199 -4.44 11.44 -5.95
CA LYS A 199 -4.04 12.64 -5.21
C LYS A 199 -3.24 12.23 -3.97
N TYR A 200 -1.97 12.62 -3.93
CA TYR A 200 -1.11 12.39 -2.77
C TYR A 200 -1.44 13.40 -1.68
N ARG A 201 -1.88 12.93 -0.51
CA ARG A 201 -2.28 13.75 0.64
C ARG A 201 -1.87 13.07 1.94
N TYR A 202 -0.74 13.53 2.47
CA TYR A 202 -0.14 12.90 3.63
C TYR A 202 -0.70 13.43 4.95
N ALA A 203 -0.64 12.54 5.94
CA ALA A 203 -0.47 12.88 7.33
C ALA A 203 0.99 12.64 7.73
N ARG A 204 1.47 13.36 8.74
CA ARG A 204 2.76 13.13 9.37
C ARG A 204 2.58 13.07 10.88
N ILE A 205 3.18 12.06 11.51
CA ILE A 205 3.23 11.94 12.97
C ILE A 205 4.58 12.45 13.48
N SER A 206 4.59 13.10 14.64
CA SER A 206 5.82 13.30 15.40
C SER A 206 6.43 11.96 15.80
N ALA A 207 7.70 11.97 16.19
CA ALA A 207 8.34 10.78 16.74
C ALA A 207 7.57 10.25 17.96
N PRO A 208 7.12 8.99 17.96
CA PRO A 208 6.67 8.30 19.17
C PRO A 208 7.83 8.14 20.16
N GLU A 209 7.55 7.76 21.42
CA GLU A 209 8.59 7.57 22.43
C GLU A 209 9.30 6.21 22.27
N LEU A 210 8.56 5.14 21.94
CA LEU A 210 9.08 3.76 21.94
C LEU A 210 9.31 3.23 20.53
N LYS A 211 10.39 2.46 20.35
CA LYS A 211 10.71 1.81 19.06
C LYS A 211 9.72 0.72 18.65
N THR A 212 8.87 0.29 19.58
CA THR A 212 7.83 -0.72 19.36
C THR A 212 6.46 -0.10 19.13
N ASP A 213 6.32 1.22 19.24
CA ASP A 213 5.06 1.88 18.94
C ASP A 213 4.75 1.78 17.45
N GLY A 214 3.49 1.45 17.16
CA GLY A 214 2.97 1.25 15.81
C GLY A 214 1.79 2.18 15.53
N PHE A 215 1.81 2.87 14.39
CA PHE A 215 0.69 3.71 13.96
C PHE A 215 0.31 3.37 12.53
N VAL A 216 -0.99 3.18 12.30
CA VAL A 216 -1.54 2.97 10.96
C VAL A 216 -2.10 4.28 10.41
N GLY A 217 -1.89 4.49 9.11
CA GLY A 217 -2.32 5.68 8.39
C GLY A 217 -3.03 5.34 7.09
N GLU A 218 -4.13 6.03 6.81
CA GLU A 218 -4.84 6.02 5.53
C GLU A 218 -5.39 7.41 5.23
N TYR A 219 -5.56 7.71 3.95
CA TYR A 219 -6.22 8.90 3.44
C TYR A 219 -7.36 8.49 2.52
N ARG A 220 -8.46 9.22 2.57
CA ARG A 220 -9.61 9.05 1.67
C ARG A 220 -10.16 10.39 1.24
N THR A 221 -10.62 10.45 0.00
CA THR A 221 -11.35 11.60 -0.54
C THR A 221 -12.63 11.13 -1.25
N GLU A 222 -13.56 12.05 -1.46
CA GLU A 222 -14.80 11.79 -2.22
C GLU A 222 -15.74 10.73 -1.58
N ASP A 223 -15.65 10.53 -0.26
CA ASP A 223 -16.55 9.64 0.51
C ASP A 223 -17.63 10.45 1.28
N ALA A 224 -18.66 10.89 0.55
CA ALA A 224 -19.76 11.62 1.16
C ALA A 224 -20.58 10.78 2.17
N ALA A 225 -20.62 9.45 2.00
CA ALA A 225 -21.37 8.56 2.88
C ALA A 225 -20.73 8.50 4.28
N PHE A 226 -19.40 8.53 4.34
CA PHE A 226 -18.64 8.59 5.59
C PHE A 226 -19.04 9.77 6.47
N PHE A 227 -19.14 10.98 5.90
CA PHE A 227 -19.52 12.19 6.64
C PHE A 227 -21.00 12.23 6.95
N LYS A 228 -21.87 11.75 6.06
CA LYS A 228 -23.31 11.64 6.32
C LYS A 228 -23.62 10.76 7.53
N ALA A 229 -22.81 9.73 7.77
CA ALA A 229 -22.92 8.88 8.96
C ALA A 229 -22.36 9.55 10.23
N ARG A 230 -21.62 10.65 10.12
CA ARG A 230 -20.94 11.36 11.23
C ARG A 230 -21.22 12.88 11.19
N PRO A 231 -22.49 13.32 11.30
CA PRO A 231 -22.85 14.71 11.02
C PRO A 231 -22.59 15.68 12.20
N THR A 232 -22.44 15.16 13.42
CA THR A 232 -22.41 15.99 14.64
C THR A 232 -21.06 16.66 14.83
N ILE A 233 -21.04 17.98 15.01
CA ILE A 233 -19.82 18.77 15.26
C ILE A 233 -19.90 19.50 16.61
N ALA A 234 -18.77 19.63 17.30
CA ALA A 234 -18.69 20.39 18.55
C ALA A 234 -18.99 21.88 18.31
N GLY A 235 -19.55 22.56 19.31
CA GLY A 235 -20.02 23.94 19.15
C GLY A 235 -18.96 24.98 18.78
N VAL A 236 -17.68 24.70 19.02
CA VAL A 236 -16.53 25.54 18.62
C VAL A 236 -16.26 25.46 17.12
N ILE A 237 -16.57 24.32 16.48
CA ILE A 237 -16.40 24.12 15.05
C ILE A 237 -17.46 24.93 14.30
N LYS A 238 -16.99 25.72 13.33
CA LYS A 238 -17.83 26.53 12.43
C LYS A 238 -18.24 25.73 11.21
N GLU A 239 -17.29 25.06 10.56
CA GLU A 239 -17.52 24.22 9.39
C GLU A 239 -16.48 23.10 9.32
N LEU A 240 -16.91 21.90 8.93
CA LEU A 240 -16.08 20.70 8.82
C LEU A 240 -15.73 20.43 7.35
N ASN A 241 -14.51 20.03 7.06
CA ASN A 241 -14.14 19.54 5.74
C ASN A 241 -14.74 18.15 5.50
N THR A 242 -15.77 18.09 4.65
CA THR A 242 -16.47 16.83 4.31
C THR A 242 -16.02 16.23 2.98
N SER A 243 -14.90 16.68 2.41
CA SER A 243 -14.38 16.21 1.12
C SER A 243 -13.24 15.19 1.24
N GLU A 244 -12.59 15.13 2.40
CA GLU A 244 -11.45 14.25 2.65
C GLU A 244 -11.28 14.00 4.14
N TYR A 245 -10.67 12.87 4.50
CA TYR A 245 -10.28 12.57 5.88
C TYR A 245 -9.03 11.69 5.90
N TRP A 246 -8.38 11.68 7.06
CA TRP A 246 -7.28 10.78 7.39
C TRP A 246 -7.72 9.85 8.50
N LEU A 247 -7.33 8.59 8.40
CA LEU A 247 -7.34 7.66 9.52
C LEU A 247 -5.93 7.62 10.08
N ILE A 248 -5.77 7.91 11.37
CA ILE A 248 -4.53 7.69 12.12
C ILE A 248 -4.90 6.93 13.37
N ASP A 249 -4.45 5.69 13.48
CA ASP A 249 -4.79 4.83 14.60
C ASP A 249 -3.58 4.16 15.24
N ARG A 250 -3.72 3.81 16.52
CA ARG A 250 -2.69 3.10 17.28
C ARG A 250 -2.75 1.61 17.00
N GLY A 251 -1.59 1.01 16.81
CA GLY A 251 -1.43 -0.44 16.97
C GLY A 251 -1.66 -0.84 18.44
N ASN A 252 -2.14 -2.06 18.67
CA ASN A 252 -2.60 -2.54 19.98
C ASN A 252 -1.61 -2.36 21.15
N GLU A 253 -0.30 -2.46 20.89
CA GLU A 253 0.75 -2.36 21.91
C GLU A 253 1.31 -0.95 22.10
N THR A 254 0.76 0.03 21.37
CA THR A 254 1.27 1.41 21.31
C THR A 254 0.85 2.21 22.52
N LYS A 255 1.83 2.90 23.13
CA LYS A 255 1.61 3.66 24.36
C LYS A 255 1.80 5.17 24.19
N SER A 256 2.64 5.58 23.23
CA SER A 256 2.97 6.99 23.02
C SER A 256 1.82 7.78 22.41
N ASP A 257 1.74 9.05 22.81
CA ASP A 257 0.99 10.07 22.09
C ASP A 257 1.86 10.75 21.02
N ILE A 258 1.24 11.34 20.00
CA ILE A 258 1.94 12.05 18.90
C ILE A 258 1.28 13.40 18.62
N LEU A 259 2.07 14.33 18.09
CA LEU A 259 1.55 15.48 17.34
C LEU A 259 1.19 15.00 15.93
N LEU A 260 0.05 15.45 15.43
CA LEU A 260 -0.41 15.13 14.08
C LEU A 260 -0.27 16.37 13.20
N THR A 261 0.39 16.20 12.05
CA THR A 261 0.41 17.16 10.96
C THR A 261 -0.43 16.63 9.79
N LEU A 262 -1.34 17.44 9.25
CA LEU A 262 -2.08 17.17 8.02
C LEU A 262 -1.72 18.20 6.95
N SER A 263 -1.65 17.77 5.70
CA SER A 263 -1.56 18.67 4.54
C SER A 263 -2.95 19.25 4.17
N TRP A 264 -3.01 20.37 3.45
CA TRP A 264 -4.18 20.83 2.67
C TRP A 264 -3.83 21.12 1.21
N ASP A 265 -4.83 21.05 0.33
CA ASP A 265 -4.69 21.29 -1.12
C ASP A 265 -6.03 21.76 -1.67
N GLU A 266 -6.01 22.80 -2.50
CA GLU A 266 -7.19 23.42 -3.12
C GLU A 266 -8.00 22.44 -4.01
N ARG A 267 -7.41 21.30 -4.41
CA ARG A 267 -8.05 20.27 -5.24
C ARG A 267 -8.98 19.34 -4.45
N THR A 268 -8.84 19.25 -3.12
CA THR A 268 -9.66 18.36 -2.27
C THR A 268 -10.18 19.03 -1.02
N THR A 269 -9.46 20.00 -0.47
CA THR A 269 -9.90 20.77 0.70
C THR A 269 -10.99 21.76 0.28
N LEU A 270 -12.10 21.78 1.00
CA LEU A 270 -13.21 22.69 0.71
C LEU A 270 -12.74 24.16 0.70
N PRO A 271 -13.11 24.99 -0.30
CA PRO A 271 -12.68 26.38 -0.38
C PRO A 271 -12.98 27.22 0.88
N ALA A 272 -14.07 26.91 1.58
CA ALA A 272 -14.43 27.57 2.83
C ALA A 272 -13.38 27.41 3.94
N MET A 273 -12.61 26.31 3.92
CA MET A 273 -11.50 26.07 4.86
C MET A 273 -10.30 26.99 4.59
N LEU A 274 -10.20 27.53 3.37
CA LEU A 274 -9.01 28.22 2.87
C LEU A 274 -9.22 29.75 2.77
N VAL A 275 -10.31 30.27 3.36
CA VAL A 275 -10.59 31.72 3.38
C VAL A 275 -9.66 32.47 4.33
N ASP A 276 -9.43 31.93 5.52
CA ASP A 276 -8.52 32.48 6.54
C ASP A 276 -7.83 31.35 7.31
N PRO A 277 -7.05 30.50 6.61
CA PRO A 277 -6.54 29.27 7.20
C PRO A 277 -5.61 29.53 8.38
N GLU A 278 -4.80 30.59 8.34
CA GLU A 278 -3.86 30.95 9.41
C GLU A 278 -4.54 31.18 10.77
N ASN A 279 -5.78 31.67 10.77
CA ASN A 279 -6.50 32.02 11.99
C ASN A 279 -7.71 31.11 12.29
N GLU A 280 -8.26 30.42 11.30
CA GLU A 280 -9.48 29.60 11.48
C GLU A 280 -9.24 28.09 11.29
N LEU A 281 -8.22 27.66 10.55
CA LEU A 281 -8.06 26.25 10.18
C LEU A 281 -7.48 25.45 11.36
N HIS A 282 -8.22 24.43 11.78
CA HIS A 282 -7.87 23.50 12.84
C HIS A 282 -7.97 22.04 12.35
N ILE A 283 -7.36 21.12 13.09
CA ILE A 283 -7.58 19.67 12.91
C ILE A 283 -8.77 19.26 13.77
N ALA A 284 -9.74 18.58 13.18
CA ALA A 284 -10.87 17.98 13.88
C ALA A 284 -10.72 16.45 13.93
N ARG A 285 -11.12 15.83 15.05
CA ARG A 285 -11.13 14.38 15.24
C ARG A 285 -12.53 13.88 15.53
N TRP A 286 -12.90 12.73 14.97
CA TRP A 286 -14.13 12.03 15.34
C TRP A 286 -13.96 11.33 16.68
N ASP A 287 -14.71 11.76 17.68
CA ASP A 287 -14.85 11.04 18.95
C ASP A 287 -15.95 9.97 18.81
N ALA A 288 -15.53 8.71 18.71
CA ALA A 288 -16.46 7.60 18.53
C ALA A 288 -17.32 7.32 19.78
N GLN A 289 -16.89 7.72 20.98
CA GLN A 289 -17.70 7.52 22.19
C GLN A 289 -18.80 8.57 22.29
N GLN A 290 -18.48 9.82 21.95
CA GLN A 290 -19.43 10.93 21.96
C GLN A 290 -20.23 11.05 20.66
N GLN A 291 -19.83 10.35 19.60
CA GLN A 291 -20.37 10.47 18.25
C GLN A 291 -20.35 11.94 17.77
N LEU A 292 -19.19 12.59 17.93
CA LEU A 292 -19.00 14.03 17.77
C LEU A 292 -17.63 14.36 17.19
N TRP A 293 -17.56 15.26 16.19
CA TRP A 293 -16.29 15.87 15.77
C TRP A 293 -15.84 16.90 16.81
N VAL A 294 -14.65 16.73 17.35
CA VAL A 294 -14.03 17.60 18.35
C VAL A 294 -12.81 18.31 17.76
N ASP A 295 -12.49 19.48 18.30
CA ASP A 295 -11.34 20.28 17.90
C ASP A 295 -10.04 19.80 18.61
N GLU A 296 -9.01 19.51 17.83
CA GLU A 296 -7.64 19.18 18.30
C GLU A 296 -6.69 20.39 18.16
N GLY A 297 -7.19 21.53 17.70
CA GLY A 297 -6.42 22.74 17.45
C GLY A 297 -5.59 22.65 16.17
N GLY A 298 -4.78 23.67 15.94
CA GLY A 298 -3.67 23.54 15.02
C GLY A 298 -2.88 24.83 14.81
N VAL A 299 -1.63 24.66 14.38
CA VAL A 299 -0.74 25.72 13.94
C VAL A 299 -0.49 25.53 12.46
N VAL A 300 -0.84 26.55 11.68
CA VAL A 300 -0.76 26.56 10.23
C VAL A 300 0.62 27.02 9.76
N ASP A 301 1.20 26.25 8.84
CA ASP A 301 2.32 26.65 8.00
C ASP A 301 1.82 26.87 6.56
N MET A 302 1.67 28.15 6.20
CA MET A 302 1.20 28.55 4.87
C MET A 302 2.18 28.21 3.73
N SER A 303 3.47 28.03 4.05
CA SER A 303 4.50 27.77 3.05
C SER A 303 4.49 26.32 2.58
N SER A 304 4.29 25.39 3.50
CA SER A 304 4.18 23.95 3.23
C SER A 304 2.74 23.48 3.01
N LYS A 305 1.76 24.34 3.29
CA LYS A 305 0.32 24.01 3.31
C LYS A 305 0.00 22.89 4.30
N GLU A 306 0.51 23.04 5.52
CA GLU A 306 0.38 22.06 6.59
C GLU A 306 -0.19 22.67 7.85
N ILE A 307 -0.94 21.87 8.60
CA ILE A 307 -1.41 22.20 9.94
C ILE A 307 -0.94 21.13 10.91
N THR A 308 -0.42 21.54 12.07
CA THR A 308 0.02 20.62 13.13
C THR A 308 -0.73 20.87 14.42
N THR A 309 -1.17 19.82 15.12
CA THR A 309 -1.84 19.95 16.41
C THR A 309 -0.96 20.69 17.43
N VAL A 310 -1.59 21.47 18.32
CA VAL A 310 -0.89 22.27 19.35
C VAL A 310 -0.36 21.43 20.51
N SER A 311 -0.90 20.22 20.67
CA SER A 311 -0.49 19.22 21.65
C SER A 311 -0.64 17.83 21.06
N ALA A 312 -0.20 16.82 21.83
CA ALA A 312 -0.53 15.43 21.54
C ALA A 312 -2.04 15.27 21.30
N VAL A 313 -2.40 14.49 20.28
CA VAL A 313 -3.82 14.19 19.98
C VAL A 313 -4.47 13.48 21.16
N LYS A 314 -5.70 13.85 21.49
CA LYS A 314 -6.41 13.28 22.66
C LYS A 314 -7.09 11.94 22.37
N GLY A 315 -7.06 11.49 21.13
CA GLY A 315 -7.64 10.23 20.68
C GLY A 315 -7.20 9.91 19.27
N TYR A 316 -7.65 8.77 18.77
CA TYR A 316 -7.24 8.19 17.49
C TYR A 316 -8.45 7.73 16.68
N GLY A 317 -8.22 7.42 15.42
CA GLY A 317 -9.27 7.12 14.45
C GLY A 317 -9.29 8.16 13.35
N PHE A 318 -10.47 8.74 13.09
CA PHE A 318 -10.65 9.63 11.94
C PHE A 318 -10.40 11.09 12.27
N PHE A 319 -9.66 11.76 11.40
CA PHE A 319 -9.32 13.17 11.44
C PHE A 319 -9.69 13.85 10.13
N THR A 320 -10.06 15.12 10.19
CA THR A 320 -10.24 15.98 9.01
C THR A 320 -9.87 17.42 9.37
N LEU A 321 -9.97 18.33 8.42
CA LEU A 321 -9.79 19.76 8.63
C LEU A 321 -11.13 20.41 9.02
N ALA A 322 -11.07 21.51 9.75
CA ALA A 322 -12.24 22.30 10.10
C ALA A 322 -11.88 23.78 10.23
N THR A 323 -12.87 24.66 10.10
CA THR A 323 -12.77 26.03 10.60
C THR A 323 -13.42 26.14 11.96
N VAL A 324 -12.88 26.99 12.84
CA VAL A 324 -13.44 27.26 14.17
C VAL A 324 -13.94 28.70 14.30
N LYS A 325 -14.77 28.95 15.30
CA LYS A 325 -15.33 30.27 15.60
C LYS A 325 -14.28 31.13 16.32
N LYS A 326 -13.89 32.26 15.73
CA LYS A 326 -12.87 33.19 16.26
C LYS A 326 -13.09 33.64 17.70
N ASP A 327 -14.35 33.81 18.11
CA ASP A 327 -14.68 34.28 19.46
C ASP A 327 -14.34 33.26 20.57
N TRP A 328 -13.95 32.04 20.19
CA TRP A 328 -13.73 30.88 21.07
C TRP A 328 -12.30 30.33 21.00
N ILE A 329 -11.42 30.98 20.22
CA ILE A 329 -9.98 30.71 20.12
C ILE A 329 -9.25 31.62 21.14
#